data_AF-A0A6P3YXN3-F1
#
_entry.id   AF-A0A6P3YXN3-F1
#
_cell.length_a   1.000
_cell.length_b   1.000
_cell.length_c   1.000
_cell.angle_alpha   90.00
_cell.angle_beta   90.00
_cell.angle_gamma   90.00
#
_symmetry.space_group_name_H-M   'P 1'
#
loop_
_entity.id
_entity.type
_entity.pdbx_description
1 polymer ?
#
loop_
_entity_poly.entity_id
_entity_poly.type
_entity_poly.pdbx_seq_one_letter_code
_entity_poly.pdbx_strand_id
1 'polypeptide(L)'
;MKFWGLTIISLLFSIHGSLAEQCGSHVGGATCPGGLCCSKYGWCGTTPEYCTNGCQSQCYAGGGSGSGGGGGGGGGRGRGGFGNIPISRSTFDEILKHRNDCPSRGFYTYDAFIAAARAFPGFGTTGDEATRKREIAAFLGQTSHETSGGWDSAPDGRYAWGYCYVSEANDGSDYCSTESNYPCAFGRKYFGRGPIQVSWNYNYGESKMARKFGRNFFYTFFLILLNNWN
;
A
#
# COMPACT_ATOMS: atom_id res chain seq x y z
N MET A 1 -13.40 43.50 -55.78
CA MET A 1 -12.17 43.13 -55.04
C MET A 1 -12.62 42.44 -53.75
N LYS A 2 -11.98 41.31 -53.43
CA LYS A 2 -12.38 40.32 -52.42
C LYS A 2 -12.36 40.90 -51.00
N PHE A 3 -13.35 40.59 -50.17
CA PHE A 3 -13.17 40.43 -48.73
C PHE A 3 -14.03 39.27 -48.22
N TRP A 4 -13.32 38.17 -47.92
CA TRP A 4 -13.77 37.04 -47.11
C TRP A 4 -13.67 37.41 -45.63
N GLY A 5 -14.57 36.89 -44.80
CA GLY A 5 -14.47 37.03 -43.34
C GLY A 5 -15.62 36.39 -42.58
N LEU A 6 -15.82 35.08 -42.73
CA LEU A 6 -16.68 34.28 -41.87
C LEU A 6 -16.07 34.21 -40.47
N THR A 7 -16.64 34.93 -39.50
CA THR A 7 -16.36 34.74 -38.07
C THR A 7 -17.20 33.59 -37.52
N ILE A 8 -16.66 32.37 -37.61
CA ILE A 8 -17.08 31.23 -36.78
C ILE A 8 -15.88 30.90 -35.90
N ILE A 9 -15.76 31.61 -34.78
CA ILE A 9 -14.74 31.32 -33.75
C ILE A 9 -15.35 30.29 -32.79
N SER A 10 -15.10 29.03 -33.15
CA SER A 10 -14.61 27.97 -32.28
C SER A 10 -15.14 27.92 -30.84
N LEU A 11 -16.26 27.21 -30.65
CA LEU A 11 -16.59 26.51 -29.41
C LEU A 11 -15.63 25.31 -29.27
N LEU A 12 -14.38 25.57 -28.88
CA LEU A 12 -13.46 24.54 -28.42
C LEU A 12 -13.82 24.19 -26.98
N PHE A 13 -14.63 23.14 -26.87
CA PHE A 13 -14.75 22.26 -25.72
C PHE A 13 -13.38 22.06 -25.05
N SER A 14 -13.14 22.72 -23.91
CA SER A 14 -12.07 22.32 -22.99
C SER A 14 -12.53 21.09 -22.22
N ILE A 15 -12.55 19.94 -22.89
CA ILE A 15 -12.57 18.65 -22.18
C ILE A 15 -11.14 18.45 -21.68
N HIS A 16 -10.91 18.87 -20.44
CA HIS A 16 -9.82 18.29 -19.66
C HIS A 16 -10.21 16.83 -19.45
N GLY A 17 -9.82 15.98 -20.39
CA GLY A 17 -9.89 14.53 -20.22
C GLY A 17 -8.91 14.15 -19.12
N SER A 18 -9.36 14.20 -17.87
CA SER A 18 -8.81 13.32 -16.85
C SER A 18 -8.96 11.91 -17.40
N LEU A 19 -7.83 11.28 -17.74
CA LEU A 19 -7.78 9.87 -18.12
C LEU A 19 -8.27 9.07 -16.92
N ALA A 20 -9.58 8.81 -16.87
CA ALA A 20 -10.12 7.87 -15.92
C ALA A 20 -9.63 6.50 -16.39
N GLU A 21 -8.86 5.80 -15.56
CA GLU A 21 -8.43 4.43 -15.84
C GLU A 21 -9.67 3.51 -15.88
N GLN A 22 -9.76 2.66 -16.91
CA GLN A 22 -10.86 1.71 -17.08
C GLN A 22 -10.57 0.40 -16.32
N CYS A 23 -11.63 -0.23 -15.83
CA CYS A 23 -11.53 -1.44 -15.03
C CYS A 23 -12.76 -2.35 -15.21
N GLY A 24 -12.70 -3.55 -14.65
CA GLY A 24 -13.84 -4.46 -14.59
C GLY A 24 -14.00 -5.35 -15.82
N SER A 25 -15.14 -6.02 -15.91
CA SER A 25 -15.40 -7.07 -16.90
C SER A 25 -15.30 -6.59 -18.35
N HIS A 26 -15.59 -5.30 -18.58
CA HIS A 26 -15.54 -4.66 -19.90
C HIS A 26 -14.13 -4.58 -20.49
N VAL A 27 -13.10 -4.67 -19.66
CA VAL A 27 -11.69 -4.64 -20.07
C VAL A 27 -10.94 -5.87 -19.55
N GLY A 28 -11.57 -7.04 -19.64
CA GLY A 28 -10.92 -8.32 -19.30
C GLY A 28 -10.70 -8.53 -17.80
N GLY A 29 -11.45 -7.82 -16.94
CA GLY A 29 -11.34 -7.95 -15.48
C GLY A 29 -10.21 -7.13 -14.87
N ALA A 30 -9.68 -6.12 -15.59
CA ALA A 30 -8.62 -5.25 -15.08
C ALA A 30 -9.03 -4.59 -13.75
N THR A 31 -8.10 -4.55 -12.79
CA THR A 31 -8.27 -3.86 -11.51
C THR A 31 -7.72 -2.45 -11.60
N CYS A 32 -8.23 -1.55 -10.76
CA CYS A 32 -7.75 -0.18 -10.76
C CYS A 32 -6.37 -0.05 -10.11
N PRO A 33 -5.46 0.77 -10.67
CA PRO A 33 -4.22 1.13 -10.02
C PRO A 33 -4.48 1.89 -8.71
N GLY A 34 -3.55 1.79 -7.76
CA GLY A 34 -3.62 2.53 -6.49
C GLY A 34 -4.74 2.09 -5.53
N GLY A 35 -5.34 0.90 -5.73
CA GLY A 35 -6.38 0.39 -4.82
C GLY A 35 -7.75 1.04 -4.97
N LEU A 36 -7.97 1.84 -6.02
CA LEU A 36 -9.24 2.51 -6.29
C LEU A 36 -10.36 1.49 -6.55
N CYS A 37 -11.58 1.84 -6.18
CA CYS A 37 -12.73 0.99 -6.46
C CYS A 37 -13.06 1.01 -7.95
N CYS A 38 -13.42 -0.15 -8.49
CA CYS A 38 -13.95 -0.25 -9.83
C CYS A 38 -15.47 -0.12 -9.80
N SER A 39 -15.99 1.01 -10.27
CA SER A 39 -17.43 1.24 -10.33
C SER A 39 -18.16 0.21 -11.19
N LYS A 40 -19.48 0.13 -11.04
CA LYS A 40 -20.34 -0.68 -11.93
C LYS A 40 -20.22 -0.33 -13.41
N TYR A 41 -19.70 0.86 -13.73
CA TYR A 41 -19.51 1.35 -15.10
C TYR A 41 -18.09 1.14 -15.64
N GLY A 42 -17.21 0.48 -14.87
CA GLY A 42 -15.86 0.15 -15.31
C GLY A 42 -14.87 1.31 -15.26
N TRP A 43 -15.04 2.20 -14.27
CA TRP A 43 -14.13 3.32 -14.01
C TRP A 43 -13.59 3.29 -12.59
N CYS A 44 -12.35 3.76 -12.44
CA CYS A 44 -11.64 3.81 -11.17
C CYS A 44 -11.92 5.08 -10.37
N GLY A 45 -12.19 4.94 -9.07
CA GLY A 45 -12.42 6.08 -8.17
C GLY A 45 -12.52 5.67 -6.70
N THR A 46 -12.67 6.66 -5.82
CA THR A 46 -12.74 6.47 -4.36
C THR A 46 -14.08 6.83 -3.74
N THR A 47 -15.01 7.43 -4.48
CA THR A 47 -16.28 7.88 -3.90
C THR A 47 -17.26 6.72 -3.75
N PRO A 48 -18.31 6.84 -2.91
CA PRO A 48 -19.30 5.77 -2.72
C PRO A 48 -19.91 5.25 -4.03
N GLU A 49 -20.07 6.09 -5.05
CA GLU A 49 -20.58 5.72 -6.37
C GLU A 49 -19.69 4.68 -7.08
N TYR A 50 -18.39 4.69 -6.78
CA TYR A 50 -17.42 3.74 -7.30
C TYR A 50 -17.27 2.52 -6.41
N CYS A 51 -17.40 2.70 -5.09
CA CYS A 51 -17.04 1.70 -4.10
C CYS A 51 -18.20 0.88 -3.53
N THR A 52 -19.45 1.30 -3.78
CA THR A 52 -20.65 0.67 -3.22
C THR A 52 -21.48 -0.02 -4.31
N ASN A 53 -22.82 0.05 -4.26
CA ASN A 53 -23.75 -0.77 -5.06
C ASN A 53 -23.32 -0.97 -6.53
N GLY A 54 -22.94 -2.20 -6.86
CA GLY A 54 -22.52 -2.63 -8.20
C GLY A 54 -21.02 -2.49 -8.49
N CYS A 55 -20.22 -2.11 -7.50
CA CYS A 55 -18.76 -2.11 -7.62
C CYS A 55 -18.25 -3.51 -8.04
N GLN A 56 -17.34 -3.53 -9.02
CA GLN A 56 -16.85 -4.75 -9.65
C GLN A 56 -15.59 -5.31 -8.97
N SER A 57 -14.73 -4.46 -8.42
CA SER A 57 -13.51 -4.86 -7.71
C SER A 57 -13.00 -3.75 -6.79
N GLN A 58 -12.24 -4.13 -5.75
CA GLN A 58 -11.67 -3.21 -4.75
C GLN A 58 -12.74 -2.37 -4.00
N CYS A 59 -13.93 -2.95 -3.81
CA CYS A 59 -15.09 -2.32 -3.19
C CYS A 59 -14.96 -2.16 -1.68
N TYR A 60 -15.77 -1.29 -1.09
CA TYR A 60 -15.90 -1.24 0.36
C TYR A 60 -16.55 -2.52 0.89
N ALA A 61 -16.05 -3.02 2.01
CA ALA A 61 -16.56 -4.20 2.67
C ALA A 61 -17.98 -3.91 3.21
N GLY A 62 -19.00 -4.13 2.38
CA GLY A 62 -20.41 -3.93 2.72
C GLY A 62 -21.12 -3.05 1.68
N GLY A 63 -21.64 -3.65 0.61
CA GLY A 63 -22.39 -2.93 -0.40
C GLY A 63 -22.77 -3.76 -1.62
N GLY A 64 -23.48 -4.87 -1.41
CA GLY A 64 -24.00 -5.69 -2.49
C GLY A 64 -25.02 -6.72 -2.02
N SER A 65 -26.24 -6.27 -1.71
CA SER A 65 -27.46 -7.10 -1.69
C SER A 65 -28.05 -7.09 -3.11
N GLY A 66 -28.03 -8.18 -3.88
CA GLY A 66 -29.07 -9.24 -3.99
C GLY A 66 -29.32 -9.49 -5.50
N SER A 67 -29.74 -10.66 -6.02
CA SER A 67 -30.38 -11.83 -5.41
C SER A 67 -30.34 -13.08 -6.32
N GLY A 68 -30.40 -14.26 -5.66
CA GLY A 68 -30.91 -15.54 -6.16
C GLY A 68 -29.95 -16.72 -5.95
N GLY A 69 -30.17 -17.74 -5.12
CA GLY A 69 -31.20 -18.07 -4.13
C GLY A 69 -30.88 -19.44 -3.50
N GLY A 70 -31.34 -19.67 -2.26
CA GLY A 70 -31.63 -21.01 -1.71
C GLY A 70 -30.52 -21.78 -0.94
N GLY A 71 -30.70 -21.85 0.38
CA GLY A 71 -30.63 -23.13 1.11
C GLY A 71 -29.34 -23.51 1.86
N GLY A 72 -29.48 -23.71 3.18
CA GLY A 72 -28.75 -24.75 3.92
C GLY A 72 -27.52 -24.30 4.71
N GLY A 73 -27.53 -24.59 6.00
CA GLY A 73 -26.44 -24.30 6.93
C GLY A 73 -25.19 -25.16 6.76
N GLY A 74 -24.16 -24.80 7.53
CA GLY A 74 -23.04 -25.69 7.86
C GLY A 74 -21.72 -25.34 7.18
N GLY A 75 -20.76 -24.91 8.02
CA GLY A 75 -19.38 -25.38 7.99
C GLY A 75 -18.62 -25.38 6.65
N GLY A 76 -17.76 -24.37 6.50
CA GLY A 76 -16.45 -24.54 5.85
C GLY A 76 -16.40 -24.51 4.32
N ARG A 77 -15.20 -24.18 3.84
CA ARG A 77 -14.72 -24.17 2.45
C ARG A 77 -14.95 -22.85 1.70
N GLY A 78 -14.16 -21.83 2.06
CA GLY A 78 -13.94 -20.65 1.23
C GLY A 78 -13.11 -21.01 0.00
N ARG A 79 -13.77 -21.09 -1.16
CA ARG A 79 -13.19 -21.21 -2.50
C ARG A 79 -12.21 -20.06 -2.78
N GLY A 80 -11.12 -20.40 -3.45
CA GLY A 80 -9.97 -19.56 -3.76
C GLY A 80 -10.33 -18.22 -4.43
N GLY A 81 -10.02 -17.16 -3.70
CA GLY A 81 -9.70 -15.82 -4.17
C GLY A 81 -8.61 -15.32 -3.21
N PHE A 82 -7.57 -14.67 -3.71
CA PHE A 82 -6.39 -14.26 -2.93
C PHE A 82 -6.78 -13.76 -1.53
N GLY A 83 -6.22 -14.40 -0.50
CA GLY A 83 -6.63 -14.23 0.89
C GLY A 83 -6.65 -12.76 1.29
N ASN A 84 -7.83 -12.25 1.66
CA ASN A 84 -7.95 -10.91 2.18
C ASN A 84 -7.09 -10.80 3.46
N ILE A 85 -6.11 -9.90 3.44
CA ILE A 85 -5.34 -9.49 4.62
C ILE A 85 -6.36 -8.92 5.64
N PRO A 86 -6.49 -9.47 6.85
CA PRO A 86 -7.56 -9.09 7.79
C PRO A 86 -7.31 -7.76 8.52
N ILE A 87 -7.09 -6.69 7.76
CA ILE A 87 -6.99 -5.31 8.25
C ILE A 87 -7.68 -4.35 7.27
N SER A 88 -8.64 -3.59 7.79
CA SER A 88 -9.33 -2.55 7.02
C SER A 88 -8.50 -1.27 6.95
N ARG A 89 -8.79 -0.39 5.97
CA ARG A 89 -8.17 0.94 5.90
C ARG A 89 -8.37 1.74 7.18
N SER A 90 -9.59 1.78 7.71
CA SER A 90 -9.88 2.51 8.95
C SER A 90 -9.12 1.93 10.15
N THR A 91 -8.97 0.61 10.24
CA THR A 91 -8.16 -0.02 11.30
C THR A 91 -6.68 0.33 11.14
N PHE A 92 -6.15 0.33 9.92
CA PHE A 92 -4.77 0.75 9.65
C PHE A 92 -4.55 2.22 10.02
N ASP A 93 -5.50 3.09 9.66
CA ASP A 93 -5.44 4.51 9.95
C ASP A 93 -5.56 4.79 11.46
N GLU A 94 -6.38 4.03 12.18
CA GLU A 94 -6.51 4.12 13.64
C GLU A 94 -5.25 3.63 14.37
N ILE A 95 -4.64 2.52 13.92
CA ILE A 95 -3.40 2.01 14.51
C ILE A 95 -2.26 3.00 14.31
N LEU A 96 -2.19 3.64 13.13
CA LEU A 96 -1.13 4.58 12.77
C LEU A 96 -1.62 6.03 12.74
N LYS A 97 -2.37 6.41 13.77
CA LYS A 97 -3.16 7.65 13.87
C LYS A 97 -2.36 8.91 13.58
N HIS A 98 -1.19 9.06 14.21
CA HIS A 98 -0.39 10.28 14.14
C HIS A 98 0.71 10.28 13.07
N ARG A 99 0.81 9.24 12.23
CA ARG A 99 1.88 9.16 11.21
C ARG A 99 1.89 10.33 10.22
N ASN A 100 0.75 11.02 10.05
CA ASN A 100 0.62 12.17 9.14
C ASN A 100 0.87 13.53 9.82
N ASP A 101 1.12 13.52 11.13
CA ASP A 101 1.55 14.66 11.95
C ASP A 101 3.08 14.71 12.09
N CYS A 102 3.77 13.84 11.34
CA CYS A 102 5.19 13.54 11.43
C CYS A 102 5.95 13.86 10.13
N PRO A 103 7.30 13.83 10.13
CA PRO A 103 8.11 13.97 8.92
C PRO A 103 7.78 12.95 7.81
N SER A 104 7.22 11.79 8.16
CA SER A 104 6.75 10.76 7.22
C SER A 104 5.40 11.06 6.56
N ARG A 105 4.80 12.23 6.79
CA ARG A 105 3.46 12.59 6.29
C ARG A 105 3.27 12.24 4.81
N GLY A 106 2.23 11.45 4.53
CA GLY A 106 1.87 11.02 3.18
C GLY A 106 2.71 9.88 2.59
N PHE A 107 3.78 9.44 3.26
CA PHE A 107 4.63 8.35 2.78
C PHE A 107 4.00 6.97 3.02
N TYR A 108 3.51 6.73 4.24
CA TYR A 108 2.94 5.45 4.65
C TYR A 108 1.44 5.40 4.41
N THR A 109 1.05 4.79 3.28
CA THR A 109 -0.35 4.64 2.87
C THR A 109 -0.84 3.21 3.02
N TYR A 110 -2.13 3.03 3.29
CA TYR A 110 -2.76 1.71 3.31
C TYR A 110 -2.60 0.98 1.98
N ASP A 111 -2.71 1.69 0.86
CA ASP A 111 -2.58 1.09 -0.47
C ASP A 111 -1.17 0.55 -0.72
N ALA A 112 -0.13 1.27 -0.28
CA ALA A 112 1.23 0.78 -0.35
C ALA A 112 1.45 -0.43 0.57
N PHE A 113 0.85 -0.43 1.77
CA PHE A 113 0.88 -1.59 2.67
C PHE A 113 0.21 -2.83 2.04
N ILE A 114 -0.99 -2.69 1.47
CA ILE A 114 -1.70 -3.81 0.83
C ILE A 114 -0.97 -4.28 -0.43
N ALA A 115 -0.43 -3.37 -1.24
CA ALA A 115 0.38 -3.72 -2.41
C ALA A 115 1.63 -4.52 -2.00
N ALA A 116 2.33 -4.09 -0.94
CA ALA A 116 3.47 -4.82 -0.39
C ALA A 116 3.04 -6.20 0.13
N ALA A 117 1.96 -6.29 0.91
CA ALA A 117 1.43 -7.55 1.44
C ALA A 117 1.09 -8.57 0.36
N ARG A 118 0.53 -8.13 -0.76
CA ARG A 118 0.20 -9.02 -1.89
C ARG A 118 1.43 -9.66 -2.55
N ALA A 119 2.61 -9.06 -2.42
CA ALA A 119 3.85 -9.67 -2.89
C ALA A 119 4.31 -10.84 -1.99
N PHE A 120 3.69 -11.04 -0.83
CA PHE A 120 3.99 -12.11 0.12
C PHE A 120 2.74 -12.90 0.46
N PRO A 121 2.37 -13.89 -0.37
CA PRO A 121 1.08 -14.57 -0.27
C PRO A 121 0.88 -15.36 1.04
N GLY A 122 1.91 -15.54 1.87
CA GLY A 122 1.81 -16.14 3.21
C GLY A 122 1.59 -15.14 4.35
N PHE A 123 1.83 -13.85 4.12
CA PHE A 123 1.68 -12.80 5.13
C PHE A 123 0.21 -12.47 5.37
N GLY A 124 -0.23 -12.53 6.62
CA GLY A 124 -1.61 -12.20 7.00
C GLY A 124 -2.65 -13.14 6.38
N THR A 125 -2.22 -14.29 5.83
CA THR A 125 -3.04 -15.29 5.13
C THR A 125 -2.80 -16.70 5.65
N THR A 126 -1.82 -16.91 6.52
CA THR A 126 -1.46 -18.22 7.07
C THR A 126 -2.12 -18.46 8.44
N GLY A 127 -2.74 -19.63 8.61
CA GLY A 127 -3.40 -20.02 9.86
C GLY A 127 -4.82 -19.47 10.02
N ASP A 128 -5.34 -19.55 11.25
CA ASP A 128 -6.68 -19.06 11.57
C ASP A 128 -6.75 -17.52 11.62
N GLU A 129 -7.95 -16.97 11.73
CA GLU A 129 -8.16 -15.51 11.76
C GLU A 129 -7.40 -14.82 12.90
N ALA A 130 -7.36 -15.44 14.08
CA ALA A 130 -6.63 -14.92 15.22
C ALA A 130 -5.12 -14.86 14.95
N THR A 131 -4.56 -15.87 14.31
CA THR A 131 -3.14 -15.94 13.93
C THR A 131 -2.81 -14.89 12.89
N ARG A 132 -3.64 -14.72 11.86
CA ARG A 132 -3.44 -13.71 10.81
C ARG A 132 -3.51 -12.28 11.36
N LYS A 133 -4.47 -12.00 12.25
CA LYS A 133 -4.55 -10.70 12.95
C LYS A 133 -3.34 -10.48 13.85
N ARG A 134 -2.88 -11.52 14.56
CA ARG A 134 -1.70 -11.46 15.42
C ARG A 134 -0.42 -11.20 14.63
N GLU A 135 -0.25 -11.82 13.46
CA GLU A 135 0.87 -11.57 12.56
C GLU A 135 0.92 -10.11 12.12
N ILE A 136 -0.21 -9.55 11.66
CA ILE A 136 -0.30 -8.15 11.25
C ILE A 136 -0.04 -7.21 12.43
N ALA A 137 -0.62 -7.48 13.60
CA ALA A 137 -0.40 -6.68 14.80
C ALA A 137 1.06 -6.71 15.25
N ALA A 138 1.71 -7.89 15.23
CA ALA A 138 3.12 -8.02 15.57
C ALA A 138 4.02 -7.28 14.57
N PHE A 139 3.73 -7.40 13.28
CA PHE A 139 4.42 -6.67 12.22
C PHE A 139 4.30 -5.15 12.40
N LEU A 140 3.08 -4.63 12.55
CA LEU A 140 2.83 -3.21 12.75
C LEU A 140 3.41 -2.71 14.07
N GLY A 141 3.40 -3.53 15.13
CA GLY A 141 3.98 -3.17 16.42
C GLY A 141 5.51 -3.01 16.36
N GLN A 142 6.21 -3.98 15.79
CA GLN A 142 7.67 -3.91 15.63
C GLN A 142 8.07 -2.73 14.74
N THR A 143 7.41 -2.58 13.60
CA THR A 143 7.72 -1.49 12.68
C THR A 143 7.35 -0.10 13.21
N SER A 144 6.31 -0.02 14.05
CA SER A 144 5.99 1.21 14.79
C SER A 144 7.07 1.57 15.80
N HIS A 145 7.69 0.58 16.46
CA HIS A 145 8.80 0.81 17.37
C HIS A 145 10.00 1.42 16.65
N GLU A 146 10.43 0.82 15.53
CA GLU A 146 11.57 1.27 14.72
C GLU A 146 11.41 2.69 14.17
N THR A 147 10.16 3.16 14.02
CA THR A 147 9.84 4.44 13.39
C THR A 147 9.08 5.39 14.31
N SER A 148 9.12 5.14 15.62
CA SER A 148 8.32 5.86 16.60
C SER A 148 8.71 7.33 16.70
N GLY A 149 7.72 8.21 16.74
CA GLY A 149 7.86 9.60 17.18
C GLY A 149 7.21 9.87 18.53
N GLY A 150 6.80 8.83 19.26
CA GLY A 150 6.05 8.98 20.50
C GLY A 150 6.91 9.35 21.71
N TRP A 151 6.34 10.12 22.62
CA TRP A 151 6.90 10.48 23.93
C TRP A 151 5.86 10.26 25.04
N ASP A 152 6.26 10.37 26.31
CA ASP A 152 5.46 9.99 27.49
C ASP A 152 4.08 10.67 27.55
N SER A 153 4.03 11.95 27.18
CA SER A 153 2.82 12.78 27.18
C SER A 153 2.27 13.03 25.77
N ALA A 154 2.60 12.18 24.79
CA ALA A 154 2.10 12.33 23.44
C ALA A 154 0.57 12.20 23.39
N PRO A 155 -0.12 13.00 22.55
CA PRO A 155 -1.54 12.82 22.27
C PRO A 155 -1.86 11.35 21.93
N ASP A 156 -2.95 10.82 22.48
CA ASP A 156 -3.36 9.41 22.33
C ASP A 156 -2.32 8.35 22.80
N GLY A 157 -1.30 8.79 23.54
CA GLY A 157 -0.25 7.96 24.11
C GLY A 157 0.88 7.62 23.13
N ARG A 158 2.07 7.32 23.66
CA ARG A 158 3.29 7.06 22.86
C ARG A 158 3.16 6.00 21.77
N TYR A 159 2.23 5.06 21.89
CA TYR A 159 2.07 3.95 20.93
C TYR A 159 1.25 4.32 19.70
N ALA A 160 0.54 5.47 19.71
CA ALA A 160 -0.20 5.98 18.54
C ALA A 160 0.71 6.70 17.52
N TRP A 161 2.02 6.80 17.81
CA TRP A 161 3.02 7.57 17.09
C TRP A 161 4.03 6.71 16.33
N GLY A 162 3.67 5.47 16.00
CA GLY A 162 4.42 4.64 15.06
C GLY A 162 4.45 5.26 13.66
N TYR A 163 5.41 4.84 12.83
CA TYR A 163 5.51 5.28 11.42
C TYR A 163 5.75 6.79 11.27
N CYS A 164 6.39 7.44 12.25
CA CYS A 164 6.69 8.86 12.23
C CYS A 164 7.92 9.21 11.37
N TYR A 165 8.86 8.27 11.23
CA TYR A 165 10.09 8.45 10.45
C TYR A 165 10.17 7.47 9.26
N VAL A 166 10.77 7.93 8.17
CA VAL A 166 11.06 7.12 6.97
C VAL A 166 12.51 6.66 6.96
N SER A 167 13.42 7.52 7.42
CA SER A 167 14.84 7.24 7.48
C SER A 167 15.40 7.60 8.85
N GLU A 168 16.47 6.91 9.21
CA GLU A 168 17.26 7.19 10.40
C GLU A 168 17.75 8.65 10.38
N ALA A 169 17.67 9.31 11.52
CA ALA A 169 18.14 10.67 11.66
C ALA A 169 19.67 10.68 11.85
N ASN A 170 20.36 11.13 10.81
CA ASN A 170 21.72 11.67 10.87
C ASN A 170 22.77 10.76 11.52
N ASP A 171 23.16 9.68 10.83
CA ASP A 171 24.38 8.96 11.18
C ASP A 171 25.63 9.65 10.59
N GLY A 172 26.76 9.46 11.27
CA GLY A 172 28.08 9.71 10.72
C GLY A 172 28.70 8.47 10.05
N SER A 173 27.91 7.42 9.79
CA SER A 173 28.38 6.09 9.39
C SER A 173 27.71 5.64 8.09
N ASP A 174 28.50 5.31 7.07
CA ASP A 174 27.91 4.86 5.81
C ASP A 174 27.24 3.46 5.91
N TYR A 175 27.29 2.80 7.08
CA TYR A 175 26.78 1.44 7.31
C TYR A 175 27.29 0.45 6.26
N CYS A 176 28.57 0.60 5.93
CA CYS A 176 29.25 -0.18 4.92
C CYS A 176 30.21 -1.17 5.59
N SER A 177 29.90 -2.46 5.50
CA SER A 177 30.83 -3.54 5.85
C SER A 177 31.60 -3.99 4.60
N THR A 178 32.93 -3.86 4.64
CA THR A 178 33.83 -4.28 3.56
C THR A 178 33.98 -5.80 3.43
N GLU A 179 33.57 -6.56 4.44
CA GLU A 179 33.69 -8.03 4.48
C GLU A 179 32.42 -8.75 3.97
N SER A 180 31.47 -8.00 3.41
CA SER A 180 30.24 -8.55 2.87
C SER A 180 30.38 -9.02 1.41
N ASN A 181 29.64 -10.08 1.05
CA ASN A 181 29.37 -10.45 -0.34
C ASN A 181 28.60 -9.37 -1.15
N TYR A 182 28.13 -8.31 -0.48
CA TYR A 182 27.41 -7.20 -1.07
C TYR A 182 28.26 -5.93 -1.03
N PRO A 183 29.10 -5.67 -2.04
CA PRO A 183 30.01 -4.53 -2.01
C PRO A 183 29.26 -3.21 -1.91
N CYS A 184 29.86 -2.27 -1.17
CA CYS A 184 29.31 -0.94 -1.03
C CYS A 184 29.44 -0.18 -2.35
N ALA A 185 28.32 0.34 -2.84
CA ALA A 185 28.30 1.17 -4.03
C ALA A 185 28.92 2.54 -3.71
N PHE A 186 29.71 3.07 -4.63
CA PHE A 186 30.39 4.35 -4.47
C PHE A 186 29.41 5.48 -4.11
N GLY A 187 29.72 6.23 -3.05
CA GLY A 187 28.91 7.35 -2.56
C GLY A 187 27.55 6.97 -1.97
N ARG A 188 27.26 5.67 -1.75
CA ARG A 188 26.00 5.21 -1.17
C ARG A 188 26.15 4.91 0.33
N LYS A 189 25.12 5.28 1.08
CA LYS A 189 24.99 5.02 2.51
C LYS A 189 23.84 4.08 2.81
N TYR A 190 24.03 3.20 3.78
CA TYR A 190 23.13 2.08 4.08
C TYR A 190 22.46 2.22 5.45
N PHE A 191 22.10 3.44 5.82
CA PHE A 191 21.38 3.74 7.05
C PHE A 191 19.94 3.25 7.07
N GLY A 192 19.31 3.29 8.24
CA GLY A 192 17.97 2.77 8.47
C GLY A 192 16.95 3.44 7.53
N ARG A 193 16.20 2.64 6.78
CA ARG A 193 15.08 3.13 5.97
C ARG A 193 13.85 2.23 6.04
N GLY A 194 12.69 2.86 5.92
CA GLY A 194 11.38 2.21 5.89
C GLY A 194 10.92 1.70 7.26
N PRO A 195 9.83 0.93 7.31
CA PRO A 195 9.21 0.56 8.58
C PRO A 195 10.06 -0.30 9.51
N ILE A 196 11.01 -1.09 8.99
CA ILE A 196 11.92 -1.90 9.82
C ILE A 196 13.32 -1.29 9.92
N GLN A 197 13.50 -0.06 9.43
CA GLN A 197 14.80 0.63 9.39
C GLN A 197 15.92 -0.29 8.86
N VAL A 198 15.76 -0.80 7.63
CA VAL A 198 16.79 -1.68 7.02
C VAL A 198 18.11 -0.92 6.96
N SER A 199 19.13 -1.47 7.61
CA SER A 199 20.49 -0.91 7.67
C SER A 199 21.53 -1.92 7.19
N TRP A 200 22.70 -1.43 6.79
CA TRP A 200 23.85 -2.18 6.28
C TRP A 200 23.77 -2.71 4.85
N ASN A 201 24.87 -2.55 4.11
CA ASN A 201 25.04 -2.98 2.72
C ASN A 201 24.62 -4.43 2.46
N TYR A 202 24.90 -5.36 3.39
CA TYR A 202 24.50 -6.76 3.24
C TYR A 202 22.99 -6.96 3.31
N ASN A 203 22.27 -6.28 4.22
CA ASN A 203 20.82 -6.39 4.29
C ASN A 203 20.16 -5.73 3.07
N TYR A 204 20.66 -4.58 2.63
CA TYR A 204 20.20 -3.97 1.37
C TYR A 204 20.45 -4.88 0.17
N GLY A 205 21.60 -5.54 0.12
CA GLY A 205 21.97 -6.50 -0.91
C GLY A 205 21.04 -7.70 -0.95
N GLU A 206 20.87 -8.38 0.19
CA GLU A 206 19.91 -9.48 0.37
C GLU A 206 18.50 -9.05 -0.01
N SER A 207 18.04 -7.89 0.44
CA SER A 207 16.69 -7.39 0.14
C SER A 207 16.49 -7.14 -1.36
N LYS A 208 17.47 -6.54 -2.04
CA LYS A 208 17.41 -6.33 -3.50
C LYS A 208 17.39 -7.65 -4.26
N MET A 209 18.17 -8.63 -3.82
CA MET A 209 18.19 -9.98 -4.41
C MET A 209 16.88 -10.71 -4.14
N ALA A 210 16.37 -10.64 -2.92
CA ALA A 210 15.12 -11.20 -2.48
C ALA A 210 13.94 -10.69 -3.33
N ARG A 211 13.92 -9.38 -3.65
CA ARG A 211 13.00 -8.79 -4.64
C ARG A 211 13.17 -9.37 -6.04
N LYS A 212 14.41 -9.43 -6.53
CA LYS A 212 14.72 -9.91 -7.89
C LYS A 212 14.32 -11.38 -8.10
N PHE A 213 14.43 -12.18 -7.04
CA PHE A 213 14.19 -13.62 -7.10
C PHE A 213 12.88 -14.06 -6.42
N GLY A 214 12.05 -13.13 -5.94
CA GLY A 214 10.79 -13.45 -5.25
C GLY A 214 10.96 -14.27 -3.97
N ARG A 215 12.09 -14.13 -3.28
CA ARG A 215 12.44 -14.90 -2.07
C ARG A 215 12.35 -14.04 -0.82
N ASN A 216 12.11 -14.68 0.33
CA ASN A 216 12.13 -14.14 1.71
C ASN A 216 11.21 -12.95 2.03
N PHE A 217 10.22 -13.24 2.87
CA PHE A 217 9.23 -12.32 3.44
C PHE A 217 9.84 -11.14 4.21
N PHE A 218 10.85 -11.41 5.04
CA PHE A 218 11.38 -10.43 5.99
C PHE A 218 12.19 -9.30 5.34
N TYR A 219 12.73 -9.47 4.13
CA TYR A 219 13.62 -8.46 3.52
C TYR A 219 12.95 -7.69 2.39
N THR A 220 12.05 -8.34 1.64
CA THR A 220 11.45 -7.74 0.44
C THR A 220 10.20 -6.92 0.74
N PHE A 221 9.44 -7.23 1.80
CA PHE A 221 8.24 -6.47 2.19
C PHE A 221 8.58 -4.99 2.47
N PHE A 222 9.74 -4.76 3.08
CA PHE A 222 10.17 -3.42 3.51
C PHE A 222 10.73 -2.57 2.37
N LEU A 223 11.27 -3.16 1.30
CA LEU A 223 11.75 -2.43 0.14
C LEU A 223 10.63 -1.88 -0.76
N ILE A 224 9.43 -2.49 -0.76
CA ILE A 224 8.33 -2.00 -1.62
C ILE A 224 7.89 -0.60 -1.18
N LEU A 225 8.06 -0.27 0.10
CA LEU A 225 7.84 1.08 0.63
C LEU A 225 9.00 2.05 0.33
N LEU A 226 10.13 1.58 -0.21
CA LEU A 226 11.32 2.38 -0.50
C LEU A 226 11.44 2.79 -1.98
N ASN A 227 10.48 2.44 -2.85
CA ASN A 227 10.56 2.65 -4.30
C ASN A 227 10.46 4.12 -4.79
N ASN A 228 10.47 5.12 -3.90
CA ASN A 228 10.49 6.54 -4.30
C ASN A 228 11.87 7.21 -4.24
N TRP A 229 12.96 6.43 -4.11
CA TRP A 229 14.30 7.00 -3.98
C TRP A 229 15.24 6.48 -5.08
N ASN A 230 15.20 7.16 -6.22
CA ASN A 230 16.32 7.28 -7.16
C ASN A 230 16.91 8.68 -7.05
#